data_AF-A0A5C8AG28-F1
#
_entry.id   AF-A0A5C8AG28-F1
#
_cell.length_a   1.000
_cell.length_b   1.000
_cell.length_c   1.000
_cell.angle_alpha   90.00
_cell.angle_beta   90.00
_cell.angle_gamma   90.00
#
_symmetry.space_group_name_H-M   'P 1'
#
loop_
_entity.id
_entity.type
_entity.pdbx_description
1 polymer ?
#
loop_
_entity_poly.entity_id
_entity_poly.type
_entity_poly.pdbx_seq_one_letter_code
_entity_poly.pdbx_strand_id
1 'polypeptide(L)'
;MKKLLLALVVMFSVGTVMAQSKVAHVNSQKLLDTLPSRKIAMTKLQEFETNGVKELQEMEADFNAALAKYEADRPKMTPVEIKIAEDKLMKKQQNLQDREQSLQQEMQLYSQELNKPILERVQKSVEIVSERKKLNYVID
;
A
#
# COMPACT_ATOMS: atom_id res chain seq x y z
N MET A 1 75.92 10.11 -44.86
CA MET A 1 76.47 9.72 -43.53
C MET A 1 75.42 10.14 -42.50
N LYS A 2 74.68 9.21 -41.87
CA LYS A 2 74.97 8.61 -40.54
C LYS A 2 75.23 9.74 -39.50
N LYS A 3 74.45 9.98 -38.44
CA LYS A 3 73.58 9.10 -37.63
C LYS A 3 72.56 9.92 -36.82
N LEU A 4 71.43 9.26 -36.52
CA LEU A 4 70.61 9.22 -35.29
C LEU A 4 70.56 10.44 -34.34
N LEU A 5 69.34 10.81 -33.94
CA LEU A 5 68.76 10.61 -32.59
C LEU A 5 67.29 11.08 -32.64
N LEU A 6 66.27 10.23 -32.51
CA LEU A 6 65.75 9.51 -31.33
C LEU A 6 64.47 10.19 -30.79
N ALA A 7 63.34 9.54 -31.05
CA ALA A 7 62.11 9.46 -30.27
C ALA A 7 61.52 10.74 -29.63
N LEU A 8 60.30 11.12 -30.07
CA LEU A 8 59.31 11.71 -29.16
C LEU A 8 57.90 11.20 -29.51
N VAL A 9 57.55 10.12 -28.82
CA VAL A 9 56.22 9.77 -28.28
C VAL A 9 55.01 10.29 -29.07
N VAL A 10 54.43 9.41 -29.89
CA VAL A 10 53.00 9.48 -30.23
C VAL A 10 52.25 9.11 -28.94
N MET A 11 51.90 10.11 -28.14
CA MET A 11 50.96 9.92 -27.05
C MET A 11 49.61 9.57 -27.67
N PHE A 12 49.21 8.32 -27.51
CA PHE A 12 47.82 7.90 -27.54
C PHE A 12 47.04 8.84 -26.62
N SER A 13 46.37 9.83 -27.19
CA SER A 13 45.27 10.52 -26.54
C SER A 13 44.08 9.57 -26.52
N VAL A 14 44.16 8.53 -25.68
CA VAL A 14 42.97 7.84 -25.20
C VAL A 14 42.30 8.86 -24.30
N GLY A 15 41.45 9.70 -24.89
CA GLY A 15 40.58 10.57 -24.13
C GLY A 15 39.79 9.67 -23.20
N THR A 16 40.14 9.65 -21.92
CA THR A 16 39.28 9.13 -20.89
C THR A 16 38.07 10.03 -20.90
N VAL A 17 37.06 9.64 -21.68
CA VAL A 17 35.69 10.11 -21.53
C VAL A 17 35.30 9.62 -20.14
N MET A 18 35.65 10.39 -19.12
CA MET A 18 35.01 10.33 -17.82
C MET A 18 33.57 10.73 -18.09
N ALA A 19 32.75 9.76 -18.49
CA ALA A 19 31.31 9.88 -18.40
C ALA A 19 31.03 10.04 -16.91
N GLN A 20 31.04 11.29 -16.43
CA GLN A 20 30.59 11.62 -15.09
C GLN A 20 29.11 11.26 -15.06
N SER A 21 28.81 10.03 -14.66
CA SER A 21 27.46 9.53 -14.45
C SER A 21 26.77 10.54 -13.55
N LYS A 22 25.86 11.32 -14.12
CA LYS A 22 25.02 12.23 -13.34
C LYS A 22 24.01 11.35 -12.62
N VAL A 23 24.39 10.89 -11.43
CA VAL A 23 23.56 10.10 -10.52
C VAL A 23 22.86 11.07 -9.59
N ALA A 24 21.55 10.91 -9.41
CA ALA A 24 20.79 11.61 -8.37
C ALA A 24 20.10 10.61 -7.45
N HIS A 25 19.99 10.99 -6.18
CA HIS A 25 19.25 10.25 -5.17
C HIS A 25 17.89 10.92 -4.95
N VAL A 26 16.81 10.15 -5.02
CA VAL A 26 15.46 10.60 -4.66
C VAL A 26 15.07 9.88 -3.39
N ASN A 27 15.02 10.60 -2.26
CA ASN A 27 14.45 10.03 -1.05
C ASN A 27 12.92 9.94 -1.22
N SER A 28 12.45 8.80 -1.73
CA SER A 28 11.04 8.60 -2.07
C SER A 28 10.13 8.74 -0.86
N GLN A 29 10.60 8.39 0.35
CA GLN A 29 9.87 8.53 1.59
C GLN A 29 9.56 10.02 1.91
N LYS A 30 10.60 10.87 1.89
CA LYS A 30 10.46 12.31 2.16
C LYS A 30 9.67 13.02 1.06
N LEU A 31 9.75 12.54 -0.19
CA LEU A 31 8.97 13.08 -1.30
C LEU A 31 7.48 12.76 -1.12
N LEU A 32 7.13 11.51 -0.81
CA LEU A 32 5.75 11.06 -0.59
C LEU A 32 5.07 11.80 0.57
N ASP A 33 5.81 12.08 1.65
CA ASP A 33 5.30 12.79 2.83
C ASP A 33 4.96 14.27 2.55
N THR A 34 5.52 14.85 1.49
CA THR A 34 5.20 16.23 1.06
C THR A 34 4.01 16.31 0.10
N LEU A 35 3.48 15.18 -0.38
CA LEU A 35 2.41 15.18 -1.37
C LEU A 35 1.02 15.32 -0.71
N PRO A 36 0.21 16.34 -1.07
CA PRO A 36 -1.18 16.44 -0.63
C PRO A 36 -2.00 15.20 -0.98
N SER A 37 -1.69 14.53 -2.10
CA SER A 37 -2.33 13.28 -2.51
C SER A 37 -2.09 12.12 -1.53
N ARG A 38 -0.92 12.07 -0.89
CA ARG A 38 -0.61 11.07 0.15
C ARG A 38 -1.46 11.32 1.39
N LYS A 39 -1.62 12.58 1.81
CA LYS A 39 -2.49 12.94 2.93
C LYS A 39 -3.96 12.59 2.67
N ILE A 40 -4.46 12.90 1.46
CA ILE A 40 -5.83 12.53 1.05
C ILE A 40 -6.02 11.01 1.06
N ALA A 41 -5.05 10.25 0.54
CA ALA A 41 -5.10 8.78 0.59
C ALA A 41 -5.15 8.25 2.03
N MET A 42 -4.35 8.81 2.95
CA MET A 42 -4.39 8.42 4.36
C MET A 42 -5.74 8.73 5.00
N THR A 43 -6.33 9.89 4.74
CA THR A 43 -7.67 10.23 5.25
C THR A 43 -8.72 9.25 4.73
N LYS A 44 -8.72 8.95 3.43
CA LYS A 44 -9.65 7.97 2.85
C LYS A 44 -9.50 6.57 3.44
N LEU A 45 -8.27 6.13 3.65
CA LEU A 45 -8.00 4.82 4.25
C LEU A 45 -8.49 4.76 5.70
N GLN A 46 -8.27 5.83 6.48
CA GLN A 46 -8.73 5.94 7.86
C GLN A 46 -10.27 6.00 7.95
N GLU A 47 -10.94 6.71 7.03
CA GLU A 47 -12.40 6.71 6.93
C GLU A 47 -12.95 5.30 6.63
N PHE A 48 -12.31 4.59 5.68
CA PHE A 48 -12.67 3.21 5.35
C PHE A 48 -12.53 2.27 6.55
N GLU A 49 -11.40 2.34 7.25
CA GLU A 49 -11.16 1.57 8.49
C GLU A 49 -12.21 1.89 9.57
N THR A 50 -12.47 3.18 9.82
CA THR A 50 -13.43 3.62 10.85
C THR A 50 -14.83 3.10 10.55
N ASN A 51 -15.26 3.15 9.30
CA ASN A 51 -16.56 2.64 8.87
C ASN A 51 -16.64 1.11 9.03
N GLY A 52 -15.59 0.38 8.66
CA GLY A 52 -15.53 -1.07 8.83
C GLY A 52 -15.55 -1.50 10.29
N VAL A 53 -14.81 -0.81 11.17
CA VAL A 53 -14.85 -1.07 12.62
C VAL A 53 -16.24 -0.82 13.19
N LYS A 54 -16.91 0.27 12.77
CA LYS A 54 -18.27 0.57 13.20
C LYS A 54 -19.25 -0.52 12.76
N GLU A 55 -19.14 -1.00 11.52
CA GLU A 55 -19.96 -2.10 11.01
C GLU A 55 -19.78 -3.38 11.84
N LEU A 56 -18.53 -3.76 12.15
CA LEU A 56 -18.23 -4.93 12.99
C LEU A 56 -18.82 -4.77 14.41
N GLN A 57 -18.73 -3.58 15.00
CA GLN A 57 -19.33 -3.30 16.31
C GLN A 57 -20.86 -3.44 16.28
N GLU A 58 -21.52 -2.98 15.22
CA GLU A 58 -22.97 -3.12 15.05
C GLU A 58 -23.37 -4.61 14.90
N MET A 59 -22.59 -5.39 14.14
CA MET A 59 -22.80 -6.84 14.01
C MET A 59 -22.59 -7.59 15.33
N GLU A 60 -21.57 -7.20 16.12
CA GLU A 60 -21.28 -7.79 17.42
C GLU A 60 -22.39 -7.47 18.43
N ALA A 61 -22.86 -6.23 18.46
CA ALA A 61 -23.99 -5.81 19.29
C ALA A 61 -25.26 -6.59 18.94
N ASP A 62 -25.55 -6.78 17.65
CA ASP A 62 -26.69 -7.57 17.17
C ASP A 62 -26.56 -9.06 17.52
N PHE A 63 -25.35 -9.64 17.43
CA PHE A 63 -25.09 -11.01 17.91
C PHE A 63 -25.33 -11.15 19.41
N ASN A 64 -24.77 -10.25 20.22
CA ASN A 64 -24.93 -10.27 21.68
C ASN A 64 -26.39 -10.09 22.11
N ALA A 65 -27.13 -9.19 21.44
CA ALA A 65 -28.56 -9.01 21.67
C ALA A 65 -29.37 -10.26 21.31
N ALA A 66 -29.04 -10.91 20.19
CA ALA A 66 -29.68 -12.17 19.78
C ALA A 66 -29.38 -13.31 20.77
N LEU A 67 -28.15 -13.38 21.28
CA LEU A 67 -27.73 -14.39 22.27
C LEU A 67 -28.47 -14.19 23.59
N ALA A 68 -28.48 -12.98 24.14
CA ALA A 68 -29.20 -12.66 25.37
C ALA A 68 -30.71 -12.96 25.25
N LYS A 69 -31.30 -12.65 24.09
CA LYS A 69 -32.70 -13.00 23.82
C LYS A 69 -32.92 -14.52 23.78
N TYR A 70 -32.05 -15.25 23.08
CA TYR A 70 -32.12 -16.71 23.06
C TYR A 70 -32.04 -17.30 24.47
N GLU A 71 -31.10 -16.85 25.31
CA GLU A 71 -30.96 -17.36 26.68
C GLU A 71 -32.21 -17.11 27.53
N ALA A 72 -32.83 -15.93 27.39
CA ALA A 72 -34.06 -15.58 28.10
C ALA A 72 -35.29 -16.37 27.62
N ASP A 73 -35.39 -16.63 26.32
CA ASP A 73 -36.55 -17.28 25.69
C ASP A 73 -36.42 -18.81 25.67
N ARG A 74 -35.21 -19.36 25.74
CA ARG A 74 -34.89 -20.81 25.66
C ARG A 74 -35.78 -21.70 26.52
N PRO A 75 -36.12 -21.37 27.79
CA PRO A 75 -37.01 -22.20 28.62
C PRO A 75 -38.44 -22.33 28.08
N LYS A 76 -38.87 -21.42 27.20
CA LYS A 76 -40.22 -21.35 26.61
C LYS A 76 -40.28 -21.90 25.19
N MET A 77 -39.13 -22.25 24.61
CA MET A 77 -39.01 -22.68 23.22
C MET A 77 -39.19 -24.19 23.07
N THR A 78 -39.76 -24.60 21.95
CA THR A 78 -39.78 -25.99 21.49
C THR A 78 -38.39 -26.43 20.98
N PRO A 79 -38.11 -27.74 20.90
CA PRO A 79 -36.84 -28.23 20.35
C PRO A 79 -36.52 -27.73 18.93
N VAL A 80 -37.55 -27.53 18.10
CA VAL A 80 -37.40 -27.00 16.74
C VAL A 80 -36.99 -25.52 16.76
N GLU A 81 -37.62 -24.72 17.62
CA GLU A 81 -37.30 -23.30 17.77
C GLU A 81 -35.89 -23.09 18.34
N ILE A 82 -35.48 -23.93 19.30
CA ILE A 82 -34.12 -23.93 19.85
C ILE A 82 -33.10 -24.16 18.73
N LYS A 83 -33.29 -25.20 17.92
CA LYS A 83 -32.37 -25.50 16.80
C LYS A 83 -32.29 -24.35 15.79
N ILE A 84 -33.44 -23.76 15.43
CA ILE A 84 -33.47 -22.61 14.51
C ILE A 84 -32.73 -21.40 15.10
N ALA A 85 -32.86 -21.15 16.40
CA ALA A 85 -32.17 -20.05 17.08
C ALA A 85 -30.67 -20.29 17.15
N GLU A 86 -30.24 -21.51 17.47
CA GLU A 86 -28.82 -21.91 17.48
C GLU A 86 -28.18 -21.77 16.09
N ASP A 87 -28.86 -22.25 15.03
CA ASP A 87 -28.39 -22.08 13.64
C ASP A 87 -28.27 -20.60 13.25
N LYS A 88 -29.19 -19.75 13.71
CA LYS A 88 -29.12 -18.30 13.47
C LYS A 88 -27.95 -17.65 14.20
N LEU A 89 -27.72 -18.00 15.47
CA LEU A 89 -26.59 -17.50 16.25
C LEU A 89 -25.26 -17.93 15.62
N MET A 90 -25.15 -19.19 15.21
CA MET A 90 -23.97 -19.71 14.51
C MET A 90 -23.70 -18.95 13.21
N LYS A 91 -24.74 -18.69 12.40
CA LYS A 91 -24.61 -17.88 11.18
C LYS A 91 -24.18 -16.45 11.46
N LYS A 92 -24.72 -15.81 12.49
CA LYS A 92 -24.29 -14.44 12.89
C LYS A 92 -22.82 -14.42 13.29
N GLN A 93 -22.37 -15.41 14.06
CA GLN A 93 -20.96 -15.55 14.44
C GLN A 93 -20.06 -15.79 13.21
N GLN A 94 -20.47 -16.65 12.29
CA GLN A 94 -19.73 -16.89 11.05
C GLN A 94 -19.62 -15.61 10.21
N ASN A 95 -20.72 -14.89 10.04
CA ASN A 95 -20.74 -13.63 9.29
C ASN A 95 -19.81 -12.58 9.90
N LEU A 96 -19.72 -12.50 11.23
CA LEU A 96 -18.77 -11.64 11.93
C LEU A 96 -17.32 -11.97 11.56
N GLN A 97 -16.94 -13.25 11.63
CA GLN A 97 -15.59 -13.69 11.28
C GLN A 97 -15.27 -13.46 9.79
N ASP A 98 -16.23 -13.77 8.92
CA ASP A 98 -16.08 -13.58 7.47
C ASP A 98 -15.92 -12.09 7.14
N ARG A 99 -16.71 -11.22 7.79
CA ARG A 99 -16.62 -9.77 7.58
C ARG A 99 -15.30 -9.21 8.08
N GLU A 100 -14.80 -9.67 9.23
CA GLU A 100 -13.49 -9.25 9.74
C GLU A 100 -12.37 -9.58 8.74
N GLN A 101 -12.38 -10.79 8.18
CA GLN A 101 -11.41 -11.21 7.17
C GLN A 101 -11.56 -10.41 5.86
N SER A 102 -12.80 -10.21 5.39
CA SER A 102 -13.08 -9.41 4.19
C SER A 102 -12.61 -7.97 4.36
N LEU A 103 -12.86 -7.36 5.52
CA LEU A 103 -12.45 -5.98 5.81
C LEU A 103 -10.93 -5.84 5.75
N GLN A 104 -10.17 -6.79 6.31
CA GLN A 104 -8.71 -6.78 6.22
C GLN A 104 -8.20 -6.84 4.78
N GLN A 105 -8.79 -7.71 3.95
CA GLN A 105 -8.45 -7.82 2.53
C GLN A 105 -8.81 -6.55 1.76
N GLU A 106 -10.01 -6.00 1.99
CA GLU A 106 -10.48 -4.77 1.37
C GLU A 106 -9.59 -3.58 1.74
N MET A 107 -9.17 -3.45 3.00
CA MET A 107 -8.21 -2.42 3.43
C MET A 107 -6.89 -2.52 2.67
N GLN A 108 -6.37 -3.73 2.48
CA GLN A 108 -5.13 -3.95 1.75
C GLN A 108 -5.28 -3.53 0.28
N LEU A 109 -6.37 -3.94 -0.38
CA LEU A 109 -6.67 -3.59 -1.76
C LEU A 109 -6.89 -2.08 -1.92
N TYR A 110 -7.64 -1.46 -1.02
CA TYR A 110 -7.92 -0.03 -1.05
C TYR A 110 -6.65 0.81 -0.84
N SER A 111 -5.76 0.37 0.06
CA SER A 111 -4.44 1.00 0.24
C SER A 111 -3.60 0.92 -1.04
N GLN A 112 -3.61 -0.22 -1.74
CA GLN A 112 -2.91 -0.35 -3.02
C GLN A 112 -3.50 0.56 -4.10
N GLU A 113 -4.83 0.61 -4.21
CA GLU A 113 -5.55 1.45 -5.17
C GLU A 113 -5.26 2.93 -4.95
N LEU A 114 -5.25 3.40 -3.70
CA LEU A 114 -4.93 4.77 -3.35
C LEU A 114 -3.46 5.13 -3.63
N ASN A 115 -2.54 4.18 -3.44
CA ASN A 115 -1.11 4.42 -3.60
C ASN A 115 -0.64 4.36 -5.06
N LYS A 116 -1.22 3.50 -5.89
CA LYS A 116 -0.86 3.35 -7.31
C LYS A 116 -0.77 4.69 -8.07
N PRO A 117 -1.78 5.59 -8.05
CA PRO A 117 -1.71 6.86 -8.78
C PRO A 117 -0.77 7.89 -8.14
N ILE A 118 -0.37 7.70 -6.87
CA ILE A 118 0.65 8.54 -6.22
C ILE A 118 2.03 8.11 -6.73
N LEU A 119 2.30 6.81 -6.75
CA LEU A 119 3.55 6.23 -7.24
C LEU A 119 3.77 6.54 -8.73
N GLU A 120 2.73 6.40 -9.57
CA GLU A 120 2.80 6.76 -10.99
C GLU A 120 3.15 8.24 -11.22
N ARG A 121 2.58 9.15 -10.41
CA ARG A 121 2.91 10.59 -10.49
C ARG A 121 4.33 10.89 -10.03
N VAL A 122 4.79 10.24 -8.97
CA VAL A 122 6.17 10.36 -8.49
C VAL A 122 7.14 9.87 -9.56
N GLN A 123 6.91 8.68 -10.10
CA GLN A 123 7.77 8.07 -11.12
C GLN A 123 7.85 8.95 -12.37
N LYS A 124 6.71 9.45 -12.88
CA LYS A 124 6.69 10.38 -14.02
C LYS A 124 7.42 11.69 -13.72
N SER A 125 7.30 12.21 -12.48
CA SER A 125 7.99 13.44 -12.09
C SER A 125 9.52 13.23 -12.01
N VAL A 126 9.96 12.07 -11.51
CA VAL A 126 11.37 11.68 -11.49
C VAL A 126 11.90 11.52 -12.91
N GLU A 127 11.15 10.88 -13.80
CA GLU A 127 11.51 10.70 -15.22
C GLU A 127 11.71 12.07 -15.92
N ILE A 128 10.74 12.99 -15.79
CA ILE A 128 10.85 14.34 -16.34
C ILE A 128 12.08 15.09 -15.80
N VAL A 129 12.36 15.00 -14.50
CA VAL A 129 13.53 15.65 -13.90
C VAL A 129 14.83 15.01 -14.41
N SER A 130 14.85 13.70 -14.59
CA SER A 130 15.99 12.93 -15.08
C SER A 130 16.32 13.27 -16.52
N GLU A 131 15.32 13.32 -17.39
CA GLU A 131 15.45 13.75 -18.78
C GLU A 131 15.95 15.19 -18.87
N ARG A 132 15.33 16.13 -18.13
CA ARG A 132 15.74 17.55 -18.12
C ARG A 132 17.18 17.73 -17.64
N LYS A 133 17.62 16.96 -16.65
CA LYS A 133 18.98 17.06 -16.09
C LYS A 133 20.00 16.18 -16.81
N LYS A 134 19.57 15.40 -17.82
CA LYS A 134 20.37 14.38 -18.51
C LYS A 134 21.03 13.41 -17.52
N LEU A 135 20.26 12.97 -16.52
CA LEU A 135 20.72 12.01 -15.52
C LEU A 135 20.74 10.62 -16.15
N ASN A 136 21.85 9.91 -15.97
CA ASN A 136 22.02 8.57 -16.53
C ASN A 136 21.43 7.49 -15.60
N TYR A 137 21.21 7.82 -14.33
CA TYR A 137 20.72 6.90 -13.31
C TYR A 137 20.08 7.68 -12.15
N VAL A 138 18.87 7.30 -11.73
CA VAL A 138 18.26 7.77 -10.49
C VAL A 138 18.11 6.59 -9.55
N ILE A 139 18.72 6.72 -8.37
CA ILE A 139 18.67 5.73 -7.29
C ILE A 139 17.72 6.28 -6.23
N ASP A 140 16.88 5.41 -5.67
CA ASP A 140 16.09 5.72 -4.47
C ASP A 140 17.02 5.81 -3.23
#